data_AF-A0A6L4ZHK4-F1
#
_entry.id   AF-A0A6L4ZHK4-F1
#
_cell.length_a   1.000
_cell.length_b   1.000
_cell.length_c   1.000
_cell.angle_alpha   90.00
_cell.angle_beta   90.00
_cell.angle_gamma   90.00
#
_symmetry.space_group_name_H-M   'P 1'
#
loop_
_entity.id
_entity.type
_entity.pdbx_description
1 polymer ?
#
loop_
_entity_poly.entity_id
_entity_poly.type
_entity_poly.pdbx_seq_one_letter_code
_entity_poly.pdbx_strand_id
1 'polypeptide(L)'
;MAQQTSNNRIKMVCIAVIAWVAIVTTFSSGPGVADTNSSLQQDKAATKTEPQYKKRGKIRTEDPKAKGCLSCHEGSESMHQETSDHNLGIGCVDCHGGDANLEITAGDTKGSASYNQIKDKAHVQPRFPEAWGKSTPQKDSDSSRNPERTNSLLNRESAEFIRFINPGDLRVASIACG
;
A
#
# COMPACT_ATOMS: atom_id res chain seq x y z
N MET A 1 -62.22 23.86 -6.60
CA MET A 1 -61.27 24.06 -7.73
C MET A 1 -59.80 23.72 -7.41
N ALA A 2 -59.41 23.43 -6.15
CA ALA A 2 -58.02 23.13 -5.79
C ALA A 2 -57.57 21.65 -5.99
N GLN A 3 -58.50 20.70 -6.06
CA GLN A 3 -58.15 19.27 -6.20
C GLN A 3 -57.76 18.88 -7.63
N GLN A 4 -58.38 19.52 -8.63
CA GLN A 4 -58.14 19.24 -10.05
C GLN A 4 -56.76 19.72 -10.54
N THR A 5 -56.20 20.76 -9.92
CA THR A 5 -54.87 21.28 -10.24
C THR A 5 -53.76 20.37 -9.71
N SER A 6 -53.97 19.70 -8.56
CA SER A 6 -53.00 18.74 -8.00
C SER A 6 -52.88 17.47 -8.85
N ASN A 7 -54.01 16.93 -9.32
CA ASN A 7 -54.04 15.75 -10.18
C ASN A 7 -53.40 16.00 -11.55
N ASN A 8 -53.54 17.21 -12.10
CA ASN A 8 -52.89 17.58 -13.36
C ASN A 8 -51.38 17.79 -13.20
N ARG A 9 -50.92 18.29 -12.05
CA ARG A 9 -49.48 18.43 -11.74
C ARG A 9 -48.80 17.07 -11.57
N ILE A 10 -49.46 16.11 -10.90
CA ILE A 10 -48.93 14.75 -10.74
C ILE A 10 -48.85 14.03 -12.09
N LYS A 11 -49.89 14.15 -12.93
CA LYS A 11 -49.89 13.57 -14.29
C LYS A 11 -48.78 14.14 -15.18
N MET A 12 -48.55 15.46 -15.12
CA MET A 12 -47.47 16.12 -15.88
C MET A 12 -46.08 15.67 -15.44
N VAL A 13 -45.86 15.47 -14.12
CA VAL A 13 -44.58 14.97 -13.59
C VAL A 13 -44.34 13.51 -14.01
N CYS A 14 -45.36 12.64 -13.92
CA CYS A 14 -45.21 11.25 -14.34
C CYS A 14 -44.91 11.11 -15.84
N ILE A 15 -45.56 11.90 -16.70
CA ILE A 15 -45.30 11.92 -18.15
C ILE A 15 -43.88 12.41 -18.44
N ALA A 16 -43.42 13.46 -17.74
CA ALA A 16 -42.07 13.99 -17.91
C ALA A 16 -40.98 12.98 -17.48
N VAL A 17 -41.20 12.24 -16.40
CA VAL A 17 -40.27 11.19 -15.92
C VAL A 17 -40.23 10.01 -16.90
N ILE A 18 -41.39 9.56 -17.40
CA ILE A 18 -41.44 8.47 -18.39
C ILE A 18 -40.77 8.89 -19.71
N ALA A 19 -40.99 10.13 -20.17
CA ALA A 19 -40.33 10.66 -21.35
C ALA A 19 -38.81 10.76 -21.16
N TRP A 20 -38.33 11.15 -19.98
CA TRP A 20 -36.90 11.22 -19.69
C TRP A 20 -36.23 9.84 -19.67
N VAL A 21 -36.89 8.83 -19.09
CA VAL A 21 -36.41 7.44 -19.10
C VAL A 21 -36.35 6.88 -20.53
N ALA A 22 -37.31 7.20 -21.40
CA ALA A 22 -37.30 6.77 -22.81
C ALA A 22 -36.21 7.46 -23.66
N ILE A 23 -35.82 8.69 -23.32
CA ILE A 23 -34.74 9.41 -23.99
C ILE A 23 -33.37 8.83 -23.58
N VAL A 24 -33.20 8.41 -22.32
CA VAL A 24 -31.92 7.85 -21.84
C VAL A 24 -31.66 6.45 -22.41
N THR A 25 -32.69 5.66 -22.76
CA THR A 25 -32.52 4.30 -23.30
C THR A 25 -32.26 4.23 -24.81
N THR A 26 -32.30 5.35 -25.53
CA THR A 26 -32.10 5.37 -27.01
C THR A 26 -30.74 5.91 -27.45
N PHE A 27 -29.80 6.16 -26.52
CA PHE A 27 -28.44 6.64 -26.82
C PHE A 27 -27.36 5.66 -26.38
N SER A 28 -27.37 4.44 -26.93
CA SER A 28 -26.28 3.48 -26.78
C SER A 28 -25.99 2.76 -28.10
N SER A 29 -25.50 3.52 -29.07
CA SER A 29 -24.84 3.03 -30.29
C SER A 29 -23.71 3.98 -30.68
N GLY A 30 -22.58 3.90 -29.97
CA GLY A 30 -21.30 4.46 -30.43
C GLY A 30 -20.66 3.50 -31.44
N PRO A 31 -19.87 3.99 -32.43
CA PRO A 31 -19.21 3.14 -33.41
C PRO A 31 -18.21 2.21 -32.71
N GLY A 32 -18.39 0.91 -32.92
CA GLY A 32 -17.52 -0.15 -32.40
C GLY A 32 -16.11 -0.02 -32.95
N VAL A 33 -15.14 0.06 -32.04
CA VAL A 33 -13.73 -0.18 -32.34
C VAL A 33 -13.60 -1.68 -32.60
N ALA A 34 -13.07 -2.03 -33.77
CA ALA A 34 -12.83 -3.39 -34.18
C ALA A 34 -11.70 -4.01 -33.34
N ASP A 35 -12.06 -4.98 -32.50
CA ASP A 35 -11.11 -5.88 -31.85
C ASP A 35 -10.50 -6.80 -32.91
N THR A 36 -9.25 -6.52 -33.30
CA THR A 36 -8.44 -7.48 -34.05
C THR A 36 -7.72 -8.40 -33.09
N ASN A 37 -8.44 -9.38 -32.53
CA ASN A 37 -7.84 -10.56 -31.92
C ASN A 37 -8.45 -11.81 -32.56
N SER A 38 -8.12 -12.01 -33.84
CA SER A 38 -8.37 -13.27 -34.51
C SER A 38 -7.17 -14.19 -34.32
N SER A 39 -7.49 -15.37 -33.80
CA SER A 39 -6.83 -16.66 -34.03
C SER A 39 -5.35 -16.82 -33.65
N LEU A 40 -5.12 -17.36 -32.44
CA LEU A 40 -4.39 -18.63 -32.34
C LEU A 40 -5.10 -19.55 -31.34
N GLN A 41 -5.64 -20.62 -31.91
CA GLN A 41 -6.33 -21.70 -31.23
C GLN A 41 -5.36 -22.47 -30.34
N GLN A 42 -5.88 -22.92 -29.20
CA GLN A 42 -5.24 -23.83 -28.25
C GLN A 42 -4.88 -25.17 -28.89
N ASP A 43 -3.60 -25.43 -29.00
CA ASP A 43 -3.01 -26.76 -29.05
C ASP A 43 -2.69 -27.22 -27.62
N LYS A 44 -3.58 -28.08 -27.12
CA LYS A 44 -3.39 -28.85 -25.88
C LYS A 44 -2.37 -29.95 -26.12
N ALA A 45 -1.14 -29.79 -25.64
CA ALA A 45 -0.30 -30.86 -25.10
C ALA A 45 1.07 -30.33 -24.66
N ALA A 46 1.13 -29.71 -23.48
CA ALA A 46 2.35 -29.67 -22.70
C ALA A 46 1.95 -29.49 -21.23
N THR A 47 2.03 -30.57 -20.46
CA THR A 47 2.09 -30.49 -19.01
C THR A 47 3.30 -29.63 -18.67
N LYS A 48 3.10 -28.32 -18.54
CA LYS A 48 4.08 -27.44 -17.93
C LYS A 48 4.11 -27.85 -16.47
N THR A 49 5.10 -28.65 -16.10
CA THR A 49 5.57 -28.68 -14.73
C THR A 49 5.95 -27.25 -14.38
N GLU A 50 5.05 -26.57 -13.68
CA GLU A 50 5.36 -25.42 -12.82
C GLU A 50 6.73 -25.71 -12.18
N PRO A 51 7.73 -24.83 -12.33
CA PRO A 51 8.94 -24.96 -11.54
C PRO A 51 8.48 -24.81 -10.10
N GLN A 52 8.34 -25.95 -9.42
CA GLN A 52 8.12 -26.04 -7.99
C GLN A 52 9.28 -25.30 -7.34
N TYR A 53 9.09 -24.01 -7.06
CA TYR A 53 9.96 -23.26 -6.19
C TYR A 53 9.81 -23.91 -4.83
N LYS A 54 10.69 -24.88 -4.55
CA LYS A 54 10.88 -25.38 -3.20
C LYS A 54 11.16 -24.15 -2.36
N LYS A 55 10.24 -23.77 -1.48
CA LYS A 55 10.50 -22.89 -0.33
C LYS A 55 11.72 -23.45 0.38
N ARG A 56 12.92 -23.00 -0.01
CA ARG A 56 14.13 -23.22 0.76
C ARG A 56 14.18 -22.07 1.73
N GLY A 57 13.35 -22.19 2.77
CA GLY A 57 13.38 -21.30 3.91
C GLY A 57 14.76 -21.39 4.54
N LYS A 58 15.63 -20.44 4.21
CA LYS A 58 16.74 -20.07 5.07
C LYS A 58 16.37 -18.70 5.61
N ILE A 59 16.06 -18.70 6.90
CA ILE A 59 15.40 -17.63 7.62
C ILE A 59 16.31 -16.40 7.64
N ARG A 60 15.81 -15.23 7.20
CA ARG A 60 16.50 -13.93 7.29
C ARG A 60 16.72 -13.45 8.73
N THR A 61 16.17 -14.14 9.73
CA THR A 61 16.40 -13.84 11.15
C THR A 61 17.89 -13.82 11.50
N GLU A 62 18.74 -14.49 10.70
CA GLU A 62 20.18 -14.52 10.89
C GLU A 62 20.94 -13.37 10.20
N ASP A 63 20.32 -12.59 9.31
CA ASP A 63 20.97 -11.42 8.70
C ASP A 63 20.99 -10.25 9.71
N PRO A 64 22.16 -9.78 10.16
CA PRO A 64 22.25 -8.67 11.11
C PRO A 64 21.57 -7.39 10.62
N LYS A 65 21.42 -7.21 9.31
CA LYS A 65 20.75 -6.05 8.69
C LYS A 65 19.22 -6.18 8.60
N ALA A 66 18.66 -7.30 9.04
CA ALA A 66 17.22 -7.58 9.07
C ALA A 66 16.72 -8.09 10.43
N LYS A 67 17.61 -8.65 11.27
CA LYS A 67 17.27 -9.33 12.53
C LYS A 67 16.34 -8.52 13.43
N GLY A 68 16.73 -7.30 13.82
CA GLY A 68 15.92 -6.45 14.69
C GLY A 68 14.56 -6.11 14.06
N CYS A 69 14.55 -5.82 12.76
CA CYS A 69 13.32 -5.49 12.03
C CYS A 69 12.31 -6.66 12.08
N LEU A 70 12.79 -7.88 11.83
CA LEU A 70 11.98 -9.08 11.76
C LEU A 70 11.45 -9.56 13.13
N SER A 71 11.97 -9.02 14.24
CA SER A 71 11.39 -9.30 15.56
C SER A 71 10.00 -8.70 15.75
N CYS A 72 9.71 -7.56 15.12
CA CYS A 72 8.38 -6.94 15.09
C CYS A 72 7.64 -7.22 13.78
N HIS A 73 8.36 -7.27 12.67
CA HIS A 73 7.82 -7.45 11.31
C HIS A 73 7.92 -8.92 10.88
N GLU A 74 7.48 -9.83 11.74
CA GLU A 74 7.46 -11.26 11.43
C GLU A 74 6.61 -11.51 10.18
N GLY A 75 7.12 -12.33 9.27
CA GLY A 75 6.46 -12.65 8.00
C GLY A 75 6.62 -11.59 6.92
N SER A 76 7.28 -10.45 7.17
CA SER A 76 7.73 -9.57 6.10
C SER A 76 8.77 -10.28 5.25
N GLU A 77 8.43 -10.46 3.98
CA GLU A 77 9.34 -11.00 2.97
C GLU A 77 10.23 -9.90 2.40
N SER A 78 11.30 -10.32 1.74
CA SER A 78 12.10 -9.39 0.97
C SER A 78 11.42 -9.00 -0.34
N MET A 79 11.69 -7.79 -0.80
CA MET A 79 11.32 -7.37 -2.15
C MET A 79 12.17 -8.05 -3.23
N HIS A 80 13.34 -8.59 -2.87
CA HIS A 80 14.12 -9.44 -3.77
C HIS A 80 13.83 -10.91 -3.48
N GLN A 81 14.07 -11.78 -4.46
CA GLN A 81 13.99 -13.21 -4.22
C GLN A 81 14.94 -13.60 -3.08
N GLU A 82 14.53 -14.52 -2.19
CA GLU A 82 15.28 -14.85 -0.97
C GLU A 82 16.77 -15.20 -1.24
N THR A 83 17.07 -15.75 -2.42
CA THR A 83 18.44 -16.05 -2.85
C THR A 83 19.23 -14.84 -3.33
N SER A 84 18.57 -13.81 -3.86
CA SER A 84 19.26 -12.61 -4.38
C SER A 84 19.77 -11.70 -3.26
N ASP A 85 19.03 -11.51 -2.17
CA ASP A 85 19.50 -10.61 -1.09
C ASP A 85 20.78 -11.09 -0.44
N HIS A 86 20.85 -12.38 -0.14
CA HIS A 86 22.05 -12.99 0.43
C HIS A 86 23.24 -12.87 -0.52
N ASN A 87 23.01 -12.99 -1.83
CA ASN A 87 24.06 -12.84 -2.84
C ASN A 87 24.50 -11.38 -3.02
N LEU A 88 23.58 -10.43 -2.82
CA LEU A 88 23.84 -8.99 -2.91
C LEU A 88 24.34 -8.40 -1.58
N GLY A 89 24.23 -9.14 -0.48
CA GLY A 89 24.58 -8.66 0.87
C GLY A 89 23.69 -7.52 1.37
N ILE A 90 22.44 -7.46 0.89
CA ILE A 90 21.47 -6.41 1.22
C ILE A 90 20.43 -6.90 2.23
N GLY A 91 20.10 -6.04 3.19
CA GLY A 91 19.07 -6.23 4.20
C GLY A 91 18.08 -5.07 4.28
N CYS A 92 17.17 -5.11 5.25
CA CYS A 92 16.09 -4.13 5.40
C CYS A 92 16.64 -2.69 5.51
N VAL A 93 17.68 -2.51 6.32
CA VAL A 93 18.25 -1.18 6.61
C VAL A 93 19.09 -0.59 5.48
N ASP A 94 19.53 -1.42 4.51
CA ASP A 94 20.24 -0.90 3.33
C ASP A 94 19.30 -0.08 2.44
N CYS A 95 18.04 -0.54 2.29
CA CYS A 95 17.03 0.19 1.53
C CYS A 95 16.31 1.23 2.40
N HIS A 96 15.77 0.83 3.56
CA HIS A 96 14.90 1.68 4.40
C HIS A 96 15.64 2.47 5.48
N GLY A 97 16.79 2.00 5.97
CA GLY A 97 17.42 2.55 7.17
C GLY A 97 16.76 2.09 8.46
N GLY A 98 16.85 2.90 9.51
CA GLY A 98 16.53 2.48 10.88
C GLY A 98 17.68 1.72 11.54
N ASP A 99 17.39 1.07 12.67
CA ASP A 99 18.39 0.31 13.45
C ASP A 99 18.00 -1.17 13.57
N ALA A 100 18.72 -2.04 12.87
CA ALA A 100 18.51 -3.49 12.91
C ALA A 100 19.10 -4.16 14.15
N ASN A 101 19.82 -3.44 15.02
CA ASN A 101 20.35 -3.99 16.27
C ASN A 101 19.34 -3.96 17.40
N LEU A 102 18.22 -3.24 17.23
CA LEU A 102 17.16 -3.14 18.21
C LEU A 102 16.10 -4.19 17.93
N GLU A 103 15.94 -5.10 18.89
CA GLU A 103 15.10 -6.29 18.78
C GLU A 103 14.15 -6.35 19.98
N ILE A 104 12.90 -6.75 19.75
CA ILE A 104 11.99 -7.08 20.85
C ILE A 104 12.29 -8.47 21.42
N THR A 105 12.05 -8.65 22.70
CA THR A 105 12.19 -9.94 23.39
C THR A 105 10.82 -10.60 23.57
N ALA A 106 10.79 -11.89 23.93
CA ALA A 106 9.56 -12.66 24.10
C ALA A 106 8.54 -12.09 25.11
N GLY A 107 8.96 -11.14 25.97
CA GLY A 107 8.07 -10.44 26.91
C GLY A 107 7.51 -9.11 26.40
N ASP A 108 8.00 -8.59 25.29
CA ASP A 108 7.66 -7.27 24.76
C ASP A 108 6.39 -7.36 23.89
N THR A 109 5.23 -7.30 24.54
CA THR A 109 3.94 -7.34 23.84
C THR A 109 3.70 -6.03 23.09
N LYS A 110 3.03 -6.11 21.93
CA LYS A 110 2.67 -4.93 21.13
C LYS A 110 1.92 -3.90 21.98
N GLY A 111 2.43 -2.67 22.02
CA GLY A 111 1.87 -1.57 22.81
C GLY A 111 2.38 -1.46 24.25
N SER A 112 3.16 -2.44 24.74
CA SER A 112 3.88 -2.29 26.02
C SER A 112 4.90 -1.14 25.97
N ALA A 113 5.30 -0.65 27.14
CA ALA A 113 6.28 0.43 27.24
C ALA A 113 7.63 0.06 26.60
N SER A 114 8.11 -1.16 26.83
CA SER A 114 9.34 -1.68 26.24
C SER A 114 9.24 -1.85 24.72
N TYR A 115 8.13 -2.42 24.22
CA TYR A 115 7.86 -2.50 22.78
C TYR A 115 7.88 -1.12 22.11
N ASN A 116 7.18 -0.14 22.71
CA ASN A 116 7.14 1.22 22.16
C ASN A 116 8.50 1.90 22.21
N GLN A 117 9.28 1.71 23.28
CA GLN A 117 10.62 2.26 23.37
C GLN A 117 11.56 1.68 22.30
N ILE A 118 11.49 0.38 22.04
CA ILE A 118 12.27 -0.29 20.99
C ILE A 118 11.83 0.22 19.63
N LYS A 119 10.53 0.23 19.34
CA LYS A 119 9.94 0.77 18.11
C LYS A 119 10.39 2.20 17.85
N ASP A 120 10.33 3.08 18.85
CA ASP A 120 10.65 4.50 18.68
C ASP A 120 12.14 4.74 18.41
N LYS A 121 13.02 3.89 18.96
CA LYS A 121 14.46 3.95 18.70
C LYS A 121 14.85 3.28 17.38
N ALA A 122 14.19 2.18 17.00
CA ALA A 122 14.49 1.43 15.78
C ALA A 122 13.98 2.16 14.53
N HIS A 123 12.84 2.84 14.61
CA HIS A 123 12.27 3.61 13.52
C HIS A 123 12.90 5.00 13.42
N VAL A 124 13.14 5.44 12.18
CA VAL A 124 13.51 6.83 11.93
C VAL A 124 12.31 7.73 12.27
N GLN A 125 12.52 8.71 13.15
CA GLN A 125 11.47 9.61 13.60
C GLN A 125 11.30 10.77 12.60
N PRO A 126 10.05 11.22 12.35
CA PRO A 126 9.82 12.40 11.54
C PRO A 126 10.30 13.66 12.27
N ARG A 127 10.67 14.68 11.50
CA ARG A 127 10.98 16.01 12.02
C ARG A 127 9.74 16.73 12.56
N PHE A 128 8.56 16.45 11.99
CA PHE A 128 7.30 17.08 12.38
C PHE A 128 6.27 16.04 12.88
N PRO A 129 6.51 15.39 14.03
CA PRO A 129 5.66 14.28 14.51
C PRO A 129 4.18 14.64 14.61
N GLU A 130 3.84 15.88 14.95
CA GLU A 130 2.46 16.37 15.02
C GLU A 130 1.78 16.35 13.63
N ALA A 131 2.51 16.76 12.58
CA ALA A 131 2.01 16.78 11.21
C ALA A 131 1.84 15.36 10.63
N TRP A 132 2.54 14.38 11.20
CA TRP A 132 2.37 12.95 10.90
C TRP A 132 1.31 12.26 11.77
N GLY A 133 0.59 12.99 12.62
CA GLY A 133 -0.49 12.46 13.45
C GLY A 133 -0.03 11.76 14.73
N LYS A 134 1.24 11.86 15.12
CA LYS A 134 1.76 11.21 16.35
C LYS A 134 1.30 11.86 17.65
N SER A 135 0.83 13.10 17.63
CA SER A 135 0.53 13.89 18.85
C SER A 135 -0.96 14.05 19.16
N THR A 136 -1.85 13.60 18.28
CA THR A 136 -3.29 13.74 18.47
C THR A 136 -3.91 12.40 18.83
N PRO A 137 -4.78 12.29 19.86
CA PRO A 137 -5.65 11.14 20.08
C PRO A 137 -6.75 11.12 19.02
N GLN A 138 -6.35 11.17 17.76
CA GLN A 138 -7.21 10.96 16.62
C GLN A 138 -7.26 9.45 16.38
N LYS A 139 -8.39 8.98 15.84
CA LYS A 139 -8.74 7.56 15.57
C LYS A 139 -7.67 6.75 14.82
N ASP A 140 -6.63 7.41 14.32
CA ASP A 140 -5.52 6.92 13.52
C ASP A 140 -4.13 7.11 14.15
N SER A 141 -4.00 7.59 15.38
CA SER A 141 -2.71 7.64 16.09
C SER A 141 -2.07 6.26 16.35
N ASP A 142 -2.91 5.22 16.40
CA ASP A 142 -2.49 3.81 16.43
C ASP A 142 -2.37 3.18 15.03
N SER A 143 -2.55 3.96 13.97
CA SER A 143 -2.46 3.48 12.58
C SER A 143 -1.05 3.65 12.05
N SER A 144 -0.55 2.63 11.34
CA SER A 144 0.67 2.71 10.54
C SER A 144 0.48 3.48 9.22
N ARG A 145 -0.69 4.10 9.02
CA ARG A 145 -1.06 4.82 7.81
C ARG A 145 -0.51 6.24 7.85
N ASN A 146 0.21 6.62 6.80
CA ASN A 146 0.61 8.00 6.59
C ASN A 146 -0.64 8.91 6.41
N PRO A 147 -0.65 10.14 6.95
CA PRO A 147 -1.73 11.09 6.70
C PRO A 147 -1.95 11.35 5.21
N GLU A 148 -3.15 11.78 4.85
CA GLU A 148 -3.45 12.16 3.47
C GLU A 148 -2.69 13.44 3.09
N ARG A 149 -2.30 13.55 1.81
CA ARG A 149 -1.70 14.77 1.21
C ARG A 149 -0.37 15.20 1.86
N THR A 150 0.46 14.25 2.26
CA THR A 150 1.80 14.50 2.86
C THR A 150 2.87 14.97 1.87
N ASN A 151 2.57 15.14 0.59
CA ASN A 151 3.54 15.52 -0.45
C ASN A 151 4.37 16.77 -0.10
N SER A 152 3.73 17.82 0.41
CA SER A 152 4.41 19.05 0.83
C SER A 152 5.15 18.90 2.16
N LEU A 153 4.66 18.03 3.04
CA LEU A 153 5.31 17.71 4.31
C LEU A 153 6.63 16.99 4.07
N LEU A 154 6.65 16.02 3.15
CA LEU A 154 7.86 15.28 2.78
C LEU A 154 9.00 16.20 2.30
N ASN A 155 8.70 17.31 1.61
CA ASN A 155 9.74 18.27 1.18
C ASN A 155 10.46 18.95 2.34
N ARG A 156 9.91 18.87 3.55
CA ARG A 156 10.48 19.45 4.76
C ARG A 156 11.05 18.39 5.68
N GLU A 157 10.91 17.11 5.35
CA GLU A 157 11.41 16.00 6.16
C GLU A 157 12.90 15.73 5.95
N SER A 158 13.48 14.84 6.76
CA SER A 158 14.85 14.40 6.59
C SER A 158 14.95 13.34 5.49
N ALA A 159 16.10 13.24 4.82
CA ALA A 159 16.31 12.21 3.81
C ALA A 159 16.20 10.80 4.42
N GLU A 160 16.63 10.64 5.67
CA GLU A 160 16.52 9.40 6.43
C GLU A 160 15.06 9.01 6.65
N PHE A 161 14.21 9.96 7.04
CA PHE A 161 12.79 9.68 7.25
C PHE A 161 12.06 9.38 5.93
N ILE A 162 12.35 10.14 4.86
CA ILE A 162 11.79 9.88 3.53
C ILE A 162 12.19 8.48 3.05
N ARG A 163 13.48 8.12 3.16
CA ARG A 163 13.99 6.77 2.83
C ARG A 163 13.31 5.68 3.64
N PHE A 164 13.09 5.92 4.93
CA PHE A 164 12.46 4.96 5.83
C PHE A 164 11.04 4.58 5.40
N ILE A 165 10.20 5.59 5.07
CA ILE A 165 8.80 5.33 4.70
C ILE A 165 8.61 5.05 3.20
N ASN A 166 9.53 5.48 2.35
CA ASN A 166 9.48 5.29 0.90
C ASN A 166 10.89 5.30 0.27
N PRO A 167 11.62 4.17 0.26
CA PRO A 167 12.97 4.10 -0.30
C PRO A 167 13.00 4.29 -1.83
N GLY A 168 11.85 4.18 -2.52
CA GLY A 168 11.72 4.45 -3.96
C GLY A 168 11.48 5.93 -4.30
N ASP A 169 11.48 6.83 -3.31
CA ASP A 169 11.34 8.26 -3.56
C ASP A 169 12.57 8.83 -4.28
N LEU A 170 12.36 9.56 -5.37
CA LEU A 170 13.45 10.10 -6.19
C LEU A 170 14.39 11.05 -5.44
N ARG A 171 13.96 11.62 -4.31
CA ARG A 171 14.81 12.47 -3.46
C ARG A 171 15.86 11.67 -2.69
N VAL A 172 15.65 10.37 -2.50
CA VAL A 172 16.51 9.50 -1.66
C VAL A 172 16.98 8.23 -2.36
N ALA A 173 16.58 8.01 -3.62
CA ALA A 173 16.98 6.84 -4.40
C ALA A 173 18.50 6.59 -4.38
N SER A 174 19.33 7.65 -4.39
CA SER A 174 20.80 7.55 -4.36
C SER A 174 21.39 7.07 -3.03
N ILE A 175 20.62 7.11 -1.94
CA ILE A 175 21.03 6.65 -0.60
C ILE A 175 20.24 5.41 -0.14
N ALA A 176 19.33 4.93 -0.98
CA ALA A 176 18.70 3.62 -0.86
C ALA A 176 19.55 2.56 -1.59
N CYS A 177 19.07 1.32 -1.63
CA CYS A 177 19.81 0.18 -2.14
C CYS A 177 19.83 0.04 -3.68
N GLY A 178 19.24 0.98 -4.44
CA GLY A 178 19.30 1.00 -5.91
C GLY A 178 17.98 1.29 -6.59
#